data_AF-A0A3R7VUI8-F1
#
_entry.id   AF-A0A3R7VUI8-F1
#
_cell.length_a   1.000
_cell.length_b   1.000
_cell.length_c   1.000
_cell.angle_alpha   90.00
_cell.angle_beta   90.00
_cell.angle_gamma   90.00
#
_symmetry.space_group_name_H-M   'P 1'
#
loop_
_entity.id
_entity.type
_entity.pdbx_description
1 polymer ?
#
loop_
_entity_poly.entity_id
_entity_poly.type
_entity_poly.pdbx_seq_one_letter_code
_entity_poly.pdbx_strand_id
1 'polypeptide(L)' 'MIKVGILGATGAVGQRFIEALSNHPWFEITSLAASERSAGKKYSDAASWRLESKLPDEIKDIEVVP' A
#
# COMPACT_ATOMS: atom_id res chain seq x y z
N MET A 1 14.98 -10.59 3.87
CA MET A 1 13.75 -9.86 3.53
C MET A 1 14.16 -8.54 2.91
N ILE A 2 13.64 -8.21 1.73
CA ILE A 2 13.99 -7.04 0.92
C ILE A 2 12.87 -6.01 1.14
N LYS A 3 13.23 -4.86 1.69
CA LYS A 3 12.29 -3.76 1.95
C LYS A 3 11.95 -3.05 0.64
N VAL A 4 10.67 -2.85 0.39
CA VAL A 4 10.19 -2.21 -0.83
C VAL A 4 9.20 -1.09 -0.52
N GLY A 5 9.21 -0.09 -1.39
CA GLY A 5 8.23 0.99 -1.42
C GLY A 5 7.38 0.91 -2.69
N ILE A 6 6.11 1.30 -2.59
CA ILE A 6 5.20 1.36 -3.74
C ILE A 6 4.85 2.81 -4.02
N LEU A 7 5.23 3.32 -5.19
CA LEU A 7 4.86 4.66 -5.66
C LEU A 7 3.51 4.61 -6.38
N GLY A 8 2.62 5.56 -6.09
CA GLY A 8 1.25 5.55 -6.60
C GLY A 8 0.40 4.45 -5.94
N ALA A 9 0.66 4.17 -4.66
CA ALA A 9 0.10 3.05 -3.92
C ALA A 9 -1.45 3.06 -3.84
N THR A 10 -2.08 4.23 -3.91
CA THR A 10 -3.55 4.37 -3.83
C THR A 10 -4.26 4.08 -5.16
N GLY A 11 -3.53 4.08 -6.29
CA GLY A 11 -4.06 3.81 -7.62
C GLY A 11 -4.31 2.32 -7.88
N ALA A 12 -5.01 2.00 -8.97
CA ALA A 12 -5.38 0.62 -9.30
C ALA A 12 -4.17 -0.33 -9.42
N VAL A 13 -3.07 0.13 -10.02
CA VAL A 13 -1.83 -0.66 -10.15
C VAL A 13 -1.12 -0.80 -8.81
N GLY A 14 -1.07 0.27 -8.00
CA GLY A 14 -0.50 0.22 -6.66
C GLY A 14 -1.20 -0.78 -5.75
N GLN A 15 -2.53 -0.82 -5.79
CA GLN A 15 -3.34 -1.81 -5.07
C GLN A 15 -3.01 -3.24 -5.50
N ARG A 16 -2.81 -3.49 -6.81
CA ARG A 16 -2.40 -4.81 -7.31
C ARG A 16 -1.01 -5.21 -6.86
N PHE A 17 -0.06 -4.27 -6.77
CA PHE A 17 1.25 -4.55 -6.20
C PHE A 17 1.16 -4.90 -4.71
N ILE A 18 0.32 -4.20 -3.95
CA ILE A 18 0.08 -4.50 -2.54
C ILE A 18 -0.48 -5.92 -2.40
N GLU A 19 -1.49 -6.30 -3.19
CA GLU A 19 -2.06 -7.64 -3.21
C GLU A 19 -1.01 -8.71 -3.53
N ALA A 20 -0.20 -8.50 -4.57
CA ALA A 20 0.80 -9.47 -5.02
C ALA A 20 2.00 -9.61 -4.06
N LEU A 21 2.37 -8.53 -3.37
CA LEU A 21 3.52 -8.49 -2.47
C LEU A 21 3.15 -8.78 -1.01
N SER A 22 1.87 -8.73 -0.65
CA SER A 22 1.41 -9.15 0.68
C SER A 22 1.77 -10.62 0.92
N ASN A 23 2.35 -10.90 2.09
CA ASN A 23 2.84 -12.22 2.48
C ASN A 23 3.90 -12.85 1.54
N HIS A 24 4.60 -12.04 0.73
CA HIS A 24 5.62 -12.53 -0.17
C HIS A 24 6.90 -12.97 0.60
N PRO A 25 7.50 -14.14 0.30
CA PRO A 25 8.63 -14.68 1.09
C PRO A 25 9.89 -13.81 1.05
N TRP A 26 10.01 -12.95 0.05
CA TRP A 26 11.21 -12.12 -0.16
C TRP A 26 11.00 -10.65 0.14
N PHE A 27 9.77 -10.14 0.04
CA PHE A 27 9.51 -8.70 0.05
C PHE A 27 8.67 -8.30 1.24
N GLU A 28 9.01 -7.16 1.83
CA GLU A 28 8.25 -6.52 2.89
C GLU A 28 7.93 -5.10 2.45
N ILE A 29 6.64 -4.79 2.39
CA ILE A 29 6.16 -3.45 2.04
C ILE A 29 6.36 -2.55 3.26
N THR A 30 7.32 -1.63 3.18
CA THR A 30 7.66 -0.74 4.30
C THR A 30 7.29 0.71 4.05
N SER A 31 6.91 1.07 2.83
CA SER A 31 6.52 2.45 2.49
C SER A 31 5.52 2.48 1.33
N LEU A 32 4.56 3.39 1.42
CA LEU A 32 3.52 3.61 0.43
C LEU A 32 3.49 5.08 0.10
N ALA A 33 3.87 5.45 -1.13
CA ALA A 33 3.87 6.82 -1.58
C ALA A 33 2.68 7.10 -2.51
N ALA A 34 2.06 8.26 -2.35
CA ALA A 34 1.00 8.72 -3.23
C ALA A 34 0.96 10.26 -3.27
N SER A 35 -0.07 10.84 -3.90
CA SER A 35 -0.19 12.30 -3.97
C SER A 35 -0.19 12.97 -2.59
N GLU A 36 0.22 14.24 -2.53
CA GLU A 36 0.14 15.12 -1.34
C GLU A 36 -1.22 15.08 -0.62
N ARG A 37 -2.33 14.95 -1.37
CA ARG A 37 -3.69 14.82 -0.79
C ARG A 37 -3.86 13.58 0.11
N SER A 38 -3.11 12.52 -0.19
CA SER A 38 -3.14 11.23 0.50
C SER A 38 -2.05 11.12 1.57
N ALA A 39 -0.99 11.94 1.49
CA ALA A 39 0.11 11.92 2.45
C ALA A 39 -0.36 12.22 3.88
N GLY A 40 0.29 11.59 4.87
CA GLY A 40 -0.02 11.71 6.30
C GLY A 40 -1.27 10.95 6.76
N LYS A 41 -1.99 10.28 5.85
CA LYS A 41 -3.14 9.44 6.20
C LYS A 41 -2.71 7.99 6.29
N LYS A 42 -3.40 7.22 7.13
CA LYS A 42 -3.34 5.75 7.06
C LYS A 42 -3.80 5.29 5.69
N TYR A 43 -3.21 4.21 5.18
CA TYR A 43 -3.56 3.70 3.85
C TYR A 43 -5.06 3.39 3.72
N SER A 44 -5.69 2.85 4.77
CA SER A 44 -7.13 2.59 4.81
C SER A 44 -8.00 3.83 4.58
N ASP A 45 -7.50 5.01 4.96
CA ASP A 45 -8.21 6.29 4.84
C ASP A 45 -7.80 7.04 3.56
N ALA A 46 -6.62 6.71 3.02
CA ALA A 46 -6.06 7.31 1.81
C ALA A 46 -6.54 6.65 0.51
N ALA A 47 -6.81 5.34 0.55
CA ALA A 47 -7.16 4.54 -0.61
C ALA A 47 -8.58 3.95 -0.48
N SER A 48 -9.38 4.10 -1.53
CA SER A 48 -10.54 3.25 -1.74
C SER A 48 -10.05 1.93 -2.35
N TRP A 49 -9.97 0.87 -1.54
CA TRP A 49 -9.56 -0.46 -2.01
C TRP A 49 -10.63 -1.05 -2.94
N ARG A 50 -10.24 -1.37 -4.17
CA ARG A 50 -11.16 -1.78 -5.26
C ARG A 50 -11.00 -3.24 -5.68
N LEU A 51 -10.13 -3.99 -5.02
CA LEU A 51 -9.92 -5.40 -5.33
C LEU A 51 -10.94 -6.26 -4.58
N GLU A 52 -11.24 -7.45 -5.13
CA GLU A 52 -12.13 -8.43 -4.50
C GLU A 52 -11.50 -9.01 -3.22
N SER A 53 -10.16 -9.04 -3.17
CA SER A 53 -9.41 -9.45 -1.98
C SER A 53 -9.61 -8.47 -0.83
N LYS A 54 -9.48 -8.97 0.39
CA LYS A 54 -9.43 -8.12 1.58
C LYS A 54 -8.16 -7.28 1.54
N LEU A 55 -8.27 -5.98 1.84
CA LEU A 55 -7.10 -5.14 2.14
C LEU A 55 -6.26 -5.81 3.25
N PRO A 56 -4.98 -6.14 2.99
CA PRO A 56 -4.13 -6.82 3.97
C PRO A 56 -4.01 -6.00 5.26
N ASP A 57 -4.08 -6.69 6.40
CA ASP A 57 -4.16 -6.03 7.71
C ASP A 57 -2.86 -5.27 8.04
N GLU A 58 -1.71 -5.78 7.59
CA GLU A 58 -0.38 -5.17 7.74
C GLU A 58 -0.23 -3.84 6.98
N ILE A 59 -1.12 -3.56 6.02
CA ILE A 59 -1.06 -2.37 5.17
C ILE A 59 -1.94 -1.24 5.69
N LYS A 60 -3.03 -1.56 6.39
CA LYS A 60 -4.07 -0.60 6.79
C LYS A 60 -3.52 0.62 7.51
N ASP A 61 -2.62 0.37 8.46
CA ASP A 61 -2.08 1.39 9.37
C ASP A 61 -0.78 2.03 8.87
N ILE A 62 -0.28 1.65 7.69
CA ILE A 62 0.89 2.30 7.09
C ILE A 62 0.50 3.74 6.72
N GLU A 63 1.24 4.70 7.25
CA GLU A 63 1.11 6.10 6.86
C GLU A 63 1.62 6.31 5.45
N VAL A 64 0.81 6.96 4.62
CA VAL A 64 1.17 7.27 3.23
C VAL A 64 2.14 8.45 3.22
N VAL A 65 3.24 8.30 2.50
CA VAL A 65 4.25 9.35 2.30
C VAL A 65 4.02 10.11 0.98
N PRO A 66 4.56 11.33 0.84
CA PRO A 66 4.52 12.09 -0.42
C PRO A 66 5.25 11.38 -1.59
#